data_AF-A0A916ECL8-F1
#
_entry.id   AF-A0A916ECL8-F1
#
_cell.length_a   1.000
_cell.length_b   1.000
_cell.length_c   1.000
_cell.angle_alpha   90.00
_cell.angle_beta   90.00
_cell.angle_gamma   90.00
#
_symmetry.space_group_name_H-M   'P 1'
#
loop_
_entity.id
_entity.type
_entity.pdbx_description
1 polymer ?
#
loop_
_entity_poly.entity_id
_entity_poly.type
_entity_poly.pdbx_seq_one_letter_code
_entity_poly.pdbx_strand_id
1 'polypeptide(L)'
;MQKAEILAEIELFYLFPCQRRWKTWFPEVIHYYADADKVREEVQRLIKEDEWDTKEFTEMRNNLLKELKINYDPINNEAIMEKLKSHEKLLKENNNEVILEQLKSHEKLLKENNNEVILKKLKSYDEKLDKLEELEKLLKEIRAK
;
A
#
# COMPACT_ATOMS: atom_id res chain seq x y z
N MET A 1 3.01 17.72 38.23
CA MET A 1 4.44 18.04 38.11
C MET A 1 5.17 18.14 39.44
N GLN A 2 4.65 18.84 40.45
CA GLN A 2 5.39 19.11 41.70
C GLN A 2 6.03 17.89 42.41
N LYS A 3 5.37 16.73 42.49
CA LYS A 3 5.91 15.58 43.25
C LYS A 3 7.11 14.88 42.61
N ALA A 4 7.17 14.83 41.27
CA ALA A 4 8.29 14.23 40.56
C ALA A 4 9.53 15.14 40.61
N GLU A 5 9.32 16.46 40.52
CA GLU A 5 10.36 17.47 40.74
C GLU A 5 10.89 17.40 42.17
N ILE A 6 9.99 17.34 43.18
CA ILE A 6 10.39 17.18 44.59
C ILE A 6 11.17 15.88 44.80
N LEU A 7 10.77 14.76 44.17
CA LEU A 7 11.50 13.50 44.29
C LEU A 7 12.88 13.59 43.63
N ALA A 8 12.98 14.18 42.44
CA ALA A 8 14.24 14.42 41.76
C ALA A 8 15.16 15.37 42.54
N GLU A 9 14.61 16.40 43.19
CA GLU A 9 15.34 17.30 44.07
C GLU A 9 15.84 16.59 45.33
N ILE A 10 15.01 15.75 45.96
CA ILE A 10 15.42 14.92 47.10
C ILE A 10 16.56 13.97 46.68
N GLU A 11 16.45 13.33 45.53
CA GLU A 11 17.46 12.41 45.00
C GLU A 11 18.78 13.11 44.63
N LEU A 12 18.69 14.32 44.08
CA LEU A 12 19.84 15.08 43.57
C LEU A 12 20.57 15.85 44.67
N PHE A 13 19.83 16.45 45.62
CA PHE A 13 20.39 17.37 46.61
C PHE A 13 20.47 16.81 48.03
N TYR A 14 19.63 15.84 48.41
CA TYR A 14 19.49 15.42 49.80
C TYR A 14 19.99 13.99 50.11
N LEU A 15 20.44 13.23 49.11
CA LEU A 15 20.97 11.87 49.30
C LEU A 15 22.43 11.74 48.85
N PHE A 16 23.30 11.24 49.74
CA PHE A 16 24.66 10.87 49.38
C PHE A 16 24.68 9.66 48.42
N PRO A 17 25.71 9.50 47.57
CA PRO A 17 25.82 8.40 46.60
C PRO A 17 25.68 6.98 47.20
N CYS A 18 26.03 6.80 48.48
CA CYS A 18 25.88 5.54 49.19
C CYS A 18 24.43 5.28 49.66
N GLN A 19 23.67 6.31 50.02
CA GLN A 19 22.28 6.20 50.47
C GLN A 19 21.34 5.84 49.31
N ARG A 20 21.62 6.33 48.09
CA ARG A 20 20.90 5.95 46.86
C ARG A 20 20.98 4.44 46.55
N ARG A 21 21.96 3.73 47.10
CA ARG A 21 22.15 2.28 46.88
C ARG A 21 21.52 1.43 47.98
N TRP A 22 20.97 2.03 49.03
CA TRP A 22 20.30 1.28 50.09
C TRP A 22 18.86 0.98 49.66
N LYS A 23 18.59 -0.30 49.37
CA LYS A 23 17.25 -0.78 48.97
C LYS A 23 16.16 -0.44 49.98
N THR A 24 16.51 -0.24 51.25
CA THR A 24 15.58 0.16 52.32
C THR A 24 15.19 1.63 52.30
N TRP A 25 15.95 2.49 51.60
CA TRP A 25 15.67 3.94 51.55
C TRP A 25 14.66 4.33 50.49
N PHE A 26 14.57 3.56 49.40
CA PHE A 26 13.60 3.83 48.34
C PHE A 26 12.46 2.82 48.41
N PRO A 27 11.20 3.26 48.39
CA PRO A 27 10.08 2.34 48.40
C PRO A 27 10.07 1.50 47.12
N GLU A 28 9.80 0.20 47.26
CA GLU A 28 9.67 -0.73 46.13
C GLU A 28 8.49 -0.36 45.21
N VAL A 29 7.45 0.26 45.78
CA VAL A 29 6.26 0.75 45.07
C VAL A 29 5.96 2.17 45.54
N ILE A 30 5.77 3.09 44.59
CA ILE A 30 5.30 4.45 44.88
C ILE A 30 3.85 4.58 44.43
N HIS A 31 2.96 4.84 45.38
CA HIS A 31 1.56 5.13 45.09
C HIS A 31 1.39 6.60 44.70
N TYR A 32 1.01 6.85 43.45
CA TYR A 32 0.66 8.18 42.98
C TYR A 32 -0.85 8.35 42.95
N TYR A 33 -1.32 9.46 43.51
CA TYR A 33 -2.68 9.90 43.27
C TYR A 33 -2.74 10.53 41.88
N ALA A 34 -3.51 9.92 40.99
CA ALA A 34 -3.81 10.45 39.68
C ALA A 34 -5.32 10.65 39.58
N ASP A 35 -5.73 11.81 39.09
CA ASP A 35 -7.12 12.13 38.83
C ASP A 35 -7.62 11.28 37.65
N ALA A 36 -8.72 10.55 37.85
CA ALA A 36 -9.26 9.64 36.85
C ALA A 36 -9.61 10.35 35.54
N ASP A 37 -10.07 11.60 35.61
CA ASP A 37 -10.44 12.38 34.42
C ASP A 37 -9.19 12.77 33.62
N LYS A 38 -8.14 13.23 34.32
CA LYS A 38 -6.85 13.56 33.68
C LYS A 38 -6.19 12.34 33.06
N VAL A 39 -6.23 11.20 33.75
CA VAL A 39 -5.69 9.94 33.21
C VAL A 39 -6.46 9.54 31.95
N ARG A 40 -7.79 9.68 31.94
CA ARG A 40 -8.60 9.38 30.77
C ARG A 40 -8.22 10.26 29.57
N GLU A 41 -8.06 11.57 29.78
CA GLU A 41 -7.62 12.50 28.74
C GLU A 41 -6.25 12.11 28.16
N GLU A 42 -5.31 11.76 29.03
CA GLU A 42 -3.95 11.39 28.65
C GLU A 42 -3.91 10.09 27.82
N VAL A 43 -4.64 9.07 28.27
CA VAL A 43 -4.75 7.78 27.56
C VAL A 43 -5.38 8.00 26.18
N GLN A 44 -6.42 8.83 26.09
CA GLN A 44 -7.02 9.17 24.80
C GLN A 44 -6.06 9.93 23.88
N ARG A 45 -5.18 10.79 24.42
CA ARG A 45 -4.16 11.46 23.62
C ARG A 45 -3.15 10.44 23.07
N LEU A 46 -2.63 9.55 23.91
CA LEU A 46 -1.67 8.52 23.50
C LEU A 46 -2.25 7.57 22.44
N ILE A 47 -3.55 7.25 22.53
CA ILE A 47 -4.26 6.47 21.50
C ILE A 47 -4.30 7.22 20.17
N LYS A 48 -4.56 8.53 20.17
CA LYS A 48 -4.56 9.35 18.94
C LYS A 48 -3.17 9.49 18.32
N GLU A 49 -2.15 9.51 19.16
CA GLU A 49 -0.73 9.64 18.76
C GLU A 49 -0.09 8.29 18.36
N ASP A 50 -0.84 7.17 18.44
CA ASP A 50 -0.36 5.80 18.17
C ASP A 50 0.78 5.34 19.10
N GLU A 51 0.92 5.99 20.26
CA GLU A 51 1.96 5.69 21.26
C GLU A 51 1.48 4.72 22.36
N TRP A 52 0.17 4.45 22.40
CA TRP A 52 -0.45 3.61 23.44
C TRP A 52 -0.10 2.13 23.34
N ASP A 53 0.03 1.60 22.11
CA ASP A 53 0.11 0.16 21.83
C ASP A 53 1.57 -0.35 21.85
N THR A 54 2.20 -0.33 23.03
CA THR A 54 3.52 -0.94 23.23
C THR A 54 3.42 -2.44 23.56
N LYS A 55 4.43 -3.23 23.21
CA LYS A 55 4.48 -4.67 23.53
C LYS A 55 4.58 -5.00 25.02
N GLU A 56 4.92 -4.04 25.87
CA GLU A 56 5.09 -4.23 27.31
C GLU A 56 3.80 -3.93 28.07
N PHE A 57 3.54 -4.66 29.17
CA PHE A 57 2.43 -4.41 30.10
C PHE A 57 1.00 -4.44 29.50
N THR A 58 0.78 -5.23 28.43
CA THR A 58 -0.52 -5.35 27.75
C THR A 58 -1.68 -5.66 28.71
N GLU A 59 -1.47 -6.58 29.66
CA GLU A 59 -2.51 -6.94 30.65
C GLU A 59 -2.89 -5.77 31.56
N MET A 60 -1.89 -5.02 32.07
CA MET A 60 -2.14 -3.86 32.92
C MET A 60 -2.85 -2.73 32.15
N ARG A 61 -2.50 -2.52 30.88
CA ARG A 61 -3.17 -1.54 30.02
C ARG A 61 -4.63 -1.88 29.78
N ASN A 62 -4.93 -3.15 29.48
CA ASN A 62 -6.31 -3.60 29.30
C ASN A 62 -7.14 -3.43 30.57
N ASN A 63 -6.55 -3.75 31.72
CA ASN A 63 -7.18 -3.51 33.03
C ASN A 63 -7.44 -2.02 33.25
N LEU A 64 -6.47 -1.15 32.93
CA LEU A 64 -6.60 0.30 33.06
C LEU A 64 -7.70 0.87 32.14
N LEU A 65 -7.78 0.43 30.88
CA LEU A 65 -8.85 0.83 29.96
C LEU A 65 -10.24 0.46 30.49
N LYS A 66 -10.35 -0.74 31.07
CA LYS A 66 -11.59 -1.22 31.69
C LYS A 66 -11.99 -0.39 32.90
N GLU A 67 -11.06 -0.09 33.80
CA GLU A 67 -11.29 0.78 34.97
C GLU A 67 -11.69 2.21 34.55
N LEU A 68 -11.00 2.76 33.55
CA LEU A 68 -11.30 4.09 33.01
C LEU A 68 -12.54 4.13 32.12
N LYS A 69 -13.17 2.98 31.83
CA LYS A 69 -14.33 2.84 30.93
C LYS A 69 -14.08 3.44 29.54
N ILE A 70 -12.85 3.28 29.03
CA ILE A 70 -12.47 3.72 27.69
C ILE A 70 -12.73 2.56 26.74
N ASN A 71 -13.58 2.78 25.74
CA ASN A 71 -13.76 1.83 24.65
C ASN A 71 -12.61 2.03 23.64
N TYR A 72 -11.57 1.21 23.77
CA TYR A 72 -10.44 1.17 22.85
C TYR A 72 -10.35 -0.24 22.28
N ASP A 73 -10.49 -0.34 20.96
CA ASP A 73 -10.21 -1.57 20.24
C ASP A 73 -8.83 -1.41 19.58
N PRO A 74 -7.79 -2.14 20.03
CA PRO A 74 -6.43 -2.04 19.48
C PRO A 74 -6.39 -2.38 18.00
N ILE A 75 -7.40 -3.09 17.50
CA ILE A 75 -7.61 -3.30 16.09
C ILE A 75 -8.30 -2.04 15.56
N ASN A 76 -7.54 -0.97 15.38
CA ASN A 76 -8.00 0.25 14.73
C ASN A 76 -8.27 -0.05 13.24
N ASN A 77 -9.43 -0.65 12.98
CA ASN A 77 -9.91 -1.05 11.68
C ASN A 77 -10.04 0.14 10.72
N GLU A 78 -10.02 1.38 11.20
CA GLU A 78 -10.17 2.58 10.39
C GLU A 78 -8.95 2.82 9.48
N ALA A 79 -7.72 2.71 10.01
CA ALA A 79 -6.49 2.84 9.22
C ALA A 79 -6.31 1.67 8.23
N ILE A 80 -6.72 0.46 8.63
CA ILE A 80 -6.75 -0.72 7.75
C ILE A 80 -7.81 -0.54 6.66
N MET A 81 -8.99 0.01 6.99
CA MET A 81 -10.07 0.29 6.05
C MET A 81 -9.70 1.37 5.04
N GLU A 82 -9.00 2.43 5.43
CA GLU A 82 -8.48 3.42 4.48
C GLU A 82 -7.47 2.80 3.52
N LYS A 83 -6.51 2.02 4.04
CA LYS A 83 -5.55 1.30 3.21
C LYS A 83 -6.24 0.33 2.26
N LEU A 84 -7.24 -0.42 2.72
CA LEU A 84 -8.03 -1.34 1.89
C LEU A 84 -8.83 -0.60 0.81
N LYS A 85 -9.51 0.51 1.14
CA LYS A 85 -10.21 1.35 0.16
C LYS A 85 -9.27 1.89 -0.92
N SER A 86 -8.06 2.30 -0.54
CA SER A 86 -7.07 2.81 -1.48
C SER A 86 -6.53 1.70 -2.41
N HIS A 87 -6.27 0.51 -1.88
CA HIS A 87 -5.89 -0.66 -2.67
C HIS A 87 -7.02 -1.15 -3.59
N GLU A 88 -8.27 -1.14 -3.12
CA GLU A 88 -9.43 -1.51 -3.91
C GLU A 88 -9.62 -0.56 -5.10
N LYS A 89 -9.40 0.75 -4.89
CA LYS A 89 -9.40 1.75 -5.96
C LYS A 89 -8.31 1.49 -6.99
N LEU A 90 -7.08 1.20 -6.56
CA LEU A 90 -5.96 0.86 -7.46
C LEU A 90 -6.18 -0.43 -8.26
N LEU A 91 -6.90 -1.41 -7.70
CA LEU A 91 -7.28 -2.63 -8.41
C LEU A 91 -8.34 -2.37 -9.48
N LYS A 92 -9.30 -1.48 -9.22
CA LYS A 92 -10.31 -1.06 -10.21
C LYS A 92 -9.69 -0.21 -11.33
N GLU A 93 -8.70 0.62 -11.01
CA GLU A 93 -7.98 1.46 -11.97
C GLU A 93 -6.96 0.68 -12.82
N ASN A 94 -6.52 -0.51 -12.38
CA ASN A 94 -5.68 -1.41 -13.21
C ASN A 94 -6.53 -2.28 -14.16
N ASN A 95 -7.31 -1.62 -15.01
CA ASN A 95 -7.32 -1.74 -16.49
C ASN A 95 -7.16 -3.12 -17.16
N ASN A 96 -7.70 -4.18 -16.59
CA ASN A 96 -7.91 -5.44 -17.32
C ASN A 96 -8.72 -5.24 -18.61
N GLU A 97 -9.67 -4.28 -18.62
CA GLU A 97 -10.47 -3.95 -19.81
C GLU A 97 -9.63 -3.35 -20.95
N VAL A 98 -8.72 -2.41 -20.65
CA VAL A 98 -7.86 -1.79 -21.67
C VAL A 98 -6.89 -2.82 -22.27
N ILE A 99 -6.33 -3.69 -21.45
CA ILE A 99 -5.44 -4.78 -21.92
C ILE A 99 -6.22 -5.77 -22.78
N LEU A 100 -7.45 -6.14 -22.40
CA LEU A 100 -8.33 -7.01 -23.19
C LEU A 100 -8.69 -6.41 -24.55
N GLU A 101 -8.97 -5.10 -24.59
CA GLU A 101 -9.31 -4.40 -25.82
C GLU A 101 -8.10 -4.29 -26.77
N GLN A 102 -6.92 -3.98 -26.23
CA GLN A 102 -5.66 -4.00 -26.98
C GLN A 102 -5.34 -5.39 -27.52
N LEU A 103 -5.50 -6.45 -26.73
CA LEU A 103 -5.29 -7.84 -27.18
C LEU A 103 -6.25 -8.23 -28.30
N LYS A 104 -7.55 -7.89 -28.20
CA LYS A 104 -8.52 -8.12 -29.27
C LYS A 104 -8.14 -7.41 -30.57
N SER A 105 -7.65 -6.16 -30.46
CA SER A 105 -7.21 -5.39 -31.63
C SER A 105 -5.98 -6.02 -32.31
N HIS A 106 -4.99 -6.48 -31.54
CA HIS A 106 -3.80 -7.15 -32.05
C HIS A 106 -4.11 -8.51 -32.67
N GLU A 107 -5.02 -9.29 -32.07
CA GLU A 107 -5.46 -10.56 -32.62
C GLU A 107 -6.16 -10.39 -33.97
N LYS A 108 -6.96 -9.33 -34.13
CA LYS A 108 -7.60 -8.98 -35.41
C LYS A 108 -6.57 -8.63 -36.49
N LEU A 109 -5.57 -7.81 -36.15
CA LEU A 109 -4.47 -7.45 -37.07
C LEU A 109 -3.66 -8.67 -37.52
N LEU A 110 -3.40 -9.63 -36.62
CA LEU A 110 -2.73 -10.88 -36.97
C LEU A 110 -3.54 -11.70 -37.98
N LYS A 111 -4.86 -11.79 -37.81
CA LYS A 111 -5.73 -12.51 -38.76
C LYS A 111 -5.75 -11.84 -40.14
N GLU A 112 -5.77 -10.52 -40.21
CA GLU A 112 -5.79 -9.76 -41.47
C GLU A 112 -4.44 -9.79 -42.22
N ASN A 113 -3.31 -9.85 -41.50
CA ASN A 113 -1.96 -9.96 -42.06
C ASN A 113 -1.48 -11.41 -42.25
N ASN A 114 -2.37 -12.39 -42.16
CA ASN A 114 -1.97 -13.78 -42.37
C ASN A 114 -1.41 -13.98 -43.78
N ASN A 115 -0.27 -14.66 -43.84
CA ASN A 115 0.49 -14.97 -45.04
C ASN A 115 -0.37 -15.50 -46.19
N GLU A 116 -1.48 -16.15 -45.89
CA GLU A 116 -2.44 -16.67 -46.87
C GLU A 116 -3.14 -15.56 -47.70
N VAL A 117 -3.50 -14.43 -47.09
CA VAL A 117 -4.11 -13.29 -47.79
C VAL A 117 -3.07 -12.60 -48.68
N ILE A 118 -1.84 -12.47 -48.19
CA ILE A 118 -0.72 -11.91 -48.95
C ILE A 118 -0.36 -12.82 -50.13
N LEU A 119 -0.30 -14.14 -49.92
CA LEU A 119 -0.05 -15.14 -50.96
C LEU A 119 -1.11 -15.10 -52.07
N LYS A 120 -2.40 -14.95 -51.72
CA LYS A 120 -3.48 -14.80 -52.71
C LYS A 120 -3.32 -13.53 -53.55
N LYS A 121 -2.93 -12.41 -52.92
CA LYS A 121 -2.67 -11.14 -53.64
C LYS A 121 -1.46 -11.27 -54.58
N LEU A 122 -0.37 -11.89 -54.13
CA LEU A 122 0.83 -12.10 -54.95
C LEU A 122 0.52 -12.96 -56.18
N LYS A 123 -0.17 -14.09 -56.01
CA LYS A 123 -0.59 -14.95 -57.14
C LYS A 123 -1.44 -14.17 -58.16
N SER A 124 -2.32 -13.29 -57.70
CA SER A 124 -3.12 -12.45 -58.60
C SER A 124 -2.29 -11.43 -59.38
N TYR A 125 -1.18 -10.93 -58.81
CA TYR A 125 -0.28 -10.02 -59.51
C TYR A 125 0.58 -10.75 -60.55
N ASP A 126 1.05 -11.96 -60.24
CA ASP A 126 1.81 -12.79 -61.17
C ASP A 126 0.97 -13.08 -62.44
N GLU A 127 -0.28 -13.51 -62.29
CA GLU A 127 -1.19 -13.75 -63.44
C GLU A 127 -1.45 -12.49 -64.30
N LYS A 128 -1.41 -11.30 -63.71
CA LYS A 128 -1.55 -10.04 -64.46
C LYS A 128 -0.27 -9.68 -65.21
N LEU A 129 0.89 -10.01 -64.65
CA LEU A 129 2.18 -9.77 -65.27
C LEU A 129 2.35 -10.65 -66.52
N ASP A 130 2.00 -11.93 -66.43
CA ASP A 130 2.05 -12.87 -67.56
C ASP A 130 1.22 -12.35 -68.75
N LYS A 131 0.00 -11.88 -68.49
CA LYS A 131 -0.87 -11.29 -69.52
C LYS A 131 -0.30 -10.02 -70.15
N LEU A 132 0.42 -9.20 -69.37
CA LEU A 132 1.04 -8.00 -69.87
C LEU A 132 2.23 -8.33 -70.79
N GLU A 133 3.01 -9.34 -70.43
CA GLU A 133 4.15 -9.79 -71.22
C GLU A 133 3.71 -10.41 -72.57
N GLU A 134 2.59 -11.14 -72.58
CA GLU A 134 1.96 -11.61 -73.82
C GLU A 134 1.54 -10.45 -74.73
N LEU A 135 0.89 -9.42 -74.17
CA LEU A 135 0.49 -8.24 -74.93
C LEU A 135 1.71 -7.48 -75.50
N GLU A 136 2.82 -7.42 -74.75
CA GLU A 136 4.04 -6.77 -75.21
C GLU A 136 4.69 -7.52 -76.38
N LYS A 137 4.68 -8.87 -76.35
CA LYS A 137 5.14 -9.71 -77.46
C LYS A 137 4.32 -9.47 -78.73
N LEU A 138 2.98 -9.44 -78.60
CA LEU A 138 2.08 -9.15 -79.72
C LEU A 138 2.32 -7.75 -80.31
N LEU A 139 2.56 -6.74 -79.46
CA LEU A 139 2.89 -5.37 -79.89
C LEU A 139 4.21 -5.30 -80.68
N LYS A 140 5.23 -6.07 -80.26
CA LYS A 140 6.52 -6.16 -80.99
C LYS A 140 6.35 -6.82 -82.36
N GLU A 141 5.56 -7.87 -82.47
CA GLU A 141 5.26 -8.51 -83.76
C GLU A 141 4.48 -7.60 -84.72
N ILE A 142 3.52 -6.82 -84.21
CA ILE A 142 2.77 -5.86 -85.04
C ILE A 142 3.70 -4.75 -85.57
N ARG A 143 4.65 -4.26 -84.76
CA ARG A 143 5.61 -3.23 -85.17
C ARG A 143 6.70 -3.72 -86.14
N ALA A 144 6.91 -5.03 -86.23
CA ALA A 144 7.91 -5.63 -87.11
C ALA A 144 7.37 -6.03 -88.50
N LYS A 145 6.05 -5.91 -88.72
CA LYS A 145 5.38 -6.03 -90.02
C LYS A 145 5.17 -4.65 -90.64
#